data_AF-A0A8H6SJQ7-F1
#
_entry.id   AF-A0A8H6SJQ7-F1
#
_cell.length_a   1.000
_cell.length_b   1.000
_cell.length_c   1.000
_cell.angle_alpha   90.00
_cell.angle_beta   90.00
_cell.angle_gamma   90.00
#
_symmetry.space_group_name_H-M   'P 1'
#
loop_
_entity.id
_entity.type
_entity.pdbx_description
1 polymer ?
#
loop_
_entity_poly.entity_id
_entity_poly.type
_entity_poly.pdbx_seq_one_letter_code
_entity_poly.pdbx_strand_id
1 'polypeptide(L)'
;MSSIASFSNEVLLEILSHLTAAPEPQPYHGFDQRLKPKPRFADLRRVALANNNFNQLARTFLFADLHFSPYQLDSASSYVVTFYLPAEPERSARAERIAFWASESIAPLVRSITVRPGSRDEPCWGVWAYDTAIGVHGLRDLFFERAAAFGRIKHMDVWAITFTSNALSTLEAMAQTNHFSLHTDGKSVPAWFNLS
;
A
#
# COMPACT_ATOMS: atom_id res chain seq x y z
N MET A 1 -7.63 -42.01 5.84
CA MET A 1 -7.85 -40.67 5.23
C MET A 1 -7.00 -39.68 6.01
N SER A 2 -6.06 -39.01 5.35
CA SER A 2 -5.21 -38.00 5.99
C SER A 2 -5.97 -36.68 6.09
N SER A 3 -6.00 -36.07 7.28
CA SER A 3 -6.68 -34.79 7.51
C SER A 3 -5.77 -33.63 7.11
N ILE A 4 -6.30 -32.64 6.39
CA ILE A 4 -5.56 -31.40 6.06
C ILE A 4 -5.10 -30.67 7.34
N ALA A 5 -5.77 -30.88 8.47
CA ALA A 5 -5.37 -30.30 9.75
C ALA A 5 -4.05 -30.85 10.32
N SER A 6 -3.50 -31.94 9.75
CA SER A 6 -2.20 -32.48 10.18
C SER A 6 -1.02 -31.88 9.42
N PHE A 7 -1.26 -31.00 8.45
CA PHE A 7 -0.16 -30.29 7.78
C PHE A 7 0.43 -29.22 8.69
N SER A 8 1.74 -29.03 8.58
CA SER A 8 2.43 -27.97 9.30
C SER A 8 2.06 -26.60 8.70
N ASN A 9 2.23 -25.54 9.49
CA ASN A 9 1.90 -24.19 9.05
C ASN A 9 2.73 -23.76 7.84
N GLU A 10 3.96 -24.24 7.70
CA GLU A 10 4.84 -23.98 6.55
C GLU A 10 4.22 -24.51 5.25
N VAL A 11 3.74 -25.76 5.27
CA VAL A 11 3.07 -26.39 4.11
C VAL A 11 1.77 -25.65 3.78
N LEU A 12 1.00 -25.26 4.79
CA LEU A 12 -0.24 -24.49 4.57
C LEU A 12 0.04 -23.10 4.00
N LEU A 13 1.10 -22.43 4.45
CA LEU A 13 1.52 -21.13 3.92
C LEU A 13 1.99 -21.25 2.47
N GLU A 14 2.71 -22.32 2.12
CA GLU A 14 3.12 -22.59 0.74
C GLU A 14 1.90 -22.77 -0.17
N ILE A 15 0.93 -23.59 0.24
CA ILE A 15 -0.35 -23.77 -0.48
C ILE A 15 -1.09 -22.45 -0.66
N LEU A 16 -1.20 -21.65 0.42
CA LEU A 16 -1.85 -20.34 0.36
C LEU A 16 -1.09 -19.35 -0.53
N SER A 17 0.24 -19.43 -0.57
CA SER A 17 1.07 -18.59 -1.44
C SER A 17 0.80 -18.86 -2.92
N HIS A 18 0.43 -20.10 -3.29
CA HIS A 18 0.01 -20.41 -4.66
C HIS A 18 -1.36 -19.82 -5.01
N LEU A 19 -2.23 -19.57 -4.02
CA LEU A 19 -3.51 -18.87 -4.24
C LEU A 19 -3.32 -17.35 -4.39
N THR A 20 -2.21 -16.81 -3.86
CA THR A 20 -1.82 -15.41 -4.03
C THR A 20 -0.89 -15.20 -5.21
N ALA A 21 -0.20 -16.24 -5.65
CA ALA A 21 0.62 -16.24 -6.83
C ALA A 21 -0.23 -15.89 -8.05
N ALA A 22 0.20 -14.83 -8.70
CA ALA A 22 -0.24 -14.43 -10.01
C ALA A 22 -0.27 -15.61 -11.01
N PRO A 23 -1.28 -15.74 -11.89
CA PRO A 23 -1.09 -16.51 -13.11
C PRO A 23 0.11 -15.93 -13.88
N GLU A 24 0.89 -16.78 -14.53
CA GLU A 24 2.04 -16.35 -15.34
C GLU A 24 1.63 -15.19 -16.27
N PRO A 25 2.44 -14.11 -16.35
CA PRO A 25 2.14 -13.01 -17.24
C PRO A 25 2.12 -13.54 -18.69
N GLN A 26 0.96 -13.45 -19.34
CA GLN A 26 0.92 -13.63 -20.79
C GLN A 26 1.75 -12.51 -21.44
N PRO A 27 2.56 -12.81 -22.47
CA PRO A 27 3.37 -11.80 -23.14
C PRO A 27 2.46 -10.80 -23.85
N TYR A 28 2.24 -9.64 -23.22
CA TYR A 28 1.58 -8.49 -23.81
C TYR A 28 2.66 -7.57 -24.43
N HIS A 29 2.53 -7.29 -25.72
CA HIS A 29 3.34 -6.32 -26.44
C HIS A 29 2.85 -4.90 -26.10
N GLY A 30 3.42 -4.27 -25.09
CA GLY A 30 3.14 -2.87 -24.77
C GLY A 30 3.60 -2.49 -23.37
N PHE A 31 4.25 -1.35 -23.25
CA PHE A 31 4.92 -0.82 -22.06
C PHE A 31 4.00 -0.71 -20.82
N ASP A 32 3.85 -1.77 -20.02
CA ASP A 32 3.74 -1.69 -18.55
C ASP A 32 3.93 -3.08 -17.89
N GLN A 33 5.17 -3.46 -17.59
CA GLN A 33 5.51 -4.74 -16.96
C GLN A 33 5.35 -4.76 -15.43
N ARG A 34 4.72 -3.75 -14.79
CA ARG A 34 4.71 -3.66 -13.32
C ARG A 34 3.38 -3.96 -12.63
N LEU A 35 2.34 -4.32 -13.37
CA LEU A 35 1.11 -4.82 -12.75
C LEU A 35 1.28 -6.30 -12.42
N LYS A 36 1.88 -6.58 -11.26
CA LYS A 36 1.81 -7.91 -10.64
C LYS A 36 0.33 -8.33 -10.62
N PRO A 37 -0.02 -9.52 -11.13
CA PRO A 37 -1.41 -9.96 -11.14
C PRO A 37 -1.98 -9.96 -9.72
N LYS A 38 -3.22 -9.49 -9.58
CA LYS A 38 -3.88 -9.35 -8.28
C LYS A 38 -4.05 -10.76 -7.66
N PRO A 39 -3.70 -10.95 -6.38
CA PRO A 39 -4.04 -12.16 -5.63
C PRO A 39 -5.54 -12.47 -5.80
N ARG A 40 -5.93 -13.75 -5.82
CA ARG A 40 -7.34 -14.13 -5.75
C ARG A 40 -7.87 -13.88 -4.33
N PHE A 41 -8.03 -12.61 -3.96
CA PHE A 41 -8.49 -12.17 -2.64
C PHE A 41 -9.81 -12.85 -2.22
N ALA A 42 -10.68 -13.17 -3.18
CA ALA A 42 -11.92 -13.90 -2.93
C ALA A 42 -11.67 -15.33 -2.40
N ASP A 43 -10.66 -16.03 -2.93
CA ASP A 43 -10.34 -17.39 -2.51
C ASP A 43 -9.66 -17.39 -1.13
N LEU A 44 -8.76 -16.44 -0.86
CA LEU A 44 -8.18 -16.27 0.49
C LEU A 44 -9.23 -15.95 1.55
N ARG A 45 -10.24 -15.13 1.22
CA ARG A 45 -11.35 -14.83 2.14
C ARG A 45 -12.18 -16.10 2.42
N ARG A 46 -12.41 -16.94 1.42
CA ARG A 46 -13.11 -18.22 1.60
C ARG A 46 -12.30 -19.18 2.49
N VAL A 47 -10.99 -19.26 2.27
CA VAL A 47 -10.10 -20.08 3.11
C VAL A 47 -10.06 -19.58 4.56
N ALA A 48 -10.05 -18.26 4.77
CA ALA A 48 -10.10 -17.68 6.10
C ALA A 48 -11.35 -18.07 6.91
N LEU A 49 -12.45 -18.42 6.23
CA LEU A 49 -13.70 -18.86 6.87
C LEU A 49 -13.72 -20.36 7.21
N ALA A 50 -12.76 -21.15 6.72
CA ALA A 50 -12.79 -22.60 6.87
C ALA A 50 -12.51 -23.05 8.31
N ASN A 51 -11.52 -22.45 8.98
CA ASN A 51 -11.26 -22.63 10.41
C ASN A 51 -10.33 -21.54 10.97
N ASN A 52 -10.12 -21.53 12.29
CA ASN A 52 -9.29 -20.54 12.97
C ASN A 52 -7.81 -20.54 12.53
N ASN A 53 -7.23 -21.70 12.21
CA ASN A 53 -5.83 -21.77 11.76
C ASN A 53 -5.69 -21.14 10.37
N PHE A 54 -6.56 -21.52 9.44
CA PHE A 54 -6.60 -20.92 8.10
C PHE A 54 -6.93 -19.43 8.13
N ASN A 55 -7.78 -18.99 9.07
CA ASN A 55 -8.02 -17.56 9.28
C ASN A 55 -6.72 -16.82 9.61
N GLN A 56 -5.97 -17.31 10.61
CA GLN A 56 -4.70 -16.69 11.00
C GLN A 56 -3.70 -16.65 9.83
N LEU A 57 -3.54 -17.76 9.10
CA LEU A 57 -2.62 -17.84 7.97
C LEU A 57 -3.08 -16.96 6.79
N ALA A 58 -4.35 -17.02 6.40
CA ALA A 58 -4.89 -16.23 5.28
C ALA A 58 -4.81 -14.73 5.56
N ARG A 59 -5.00 -14.29 6.81
CA ARG A 59 -4.86 -12.87 7.21
C ARG A 59 -3.46 -12.34 6.94
N THR A 60 -2.41 -13.16 7.07
CA THR A 60 -1.04 -12.72 6.77
C THR A 60 -0.87 -12.32 5.31
N PHE A 61 -1.62 -12.93 4.40
CA PHE A 61 -1.62 -12.58 2.98
C PHE A 61 -2.61 -11.46 2.64
N LEU A 62 -3.82 -11.49 3.22
CA LEU A 62 -4.86 -10.48 2.96
C LEU A 62 -4.42 -9.07 3.36
N PHE A 63 -3.59 -8.96 4.39
CA PHE A 63 -3.12 -7.69 4.94
C PHE A 63 -1.62 -7.45 4.70
N ALA A 64 -0.97 -8.22 3.81
CA ALA A 64 0.44 -8.06 3.51
C ALA A 64 0.74 -6.72 2.82
N ASP A 65 -0.14 -6.30 1.91
CA ASP A 65 0.08 -5.16 1.02
C ASP A 65 -0.98 -4.08 1.24
N LEU A 66 -0.55 -2.92 1.73
CA LEU A 66 -1.40 -1.74 1.91
C LEU A 66 -1.20 -0.76 0.75
N HIS A 67 -2.25 -0.58 -0.05
CA HIS A 67 -2.32 0.51 -1.02
C HIS A 67 -3.12 1.68 -0.45
N PHE A 68 -2.49 2.84 -0.35
CA PHE A 68 -3.10 4.07 0.11
C PHE A 68 -3.01 5.17 -0.96
N SER A 69 -4.13 5.87 -1.14
CA SER A 69 -4.20 7.01 -2.03
C SER A 69 -4.70 8.22 -1.27
N PRO A 70 -3.83 9.18 -0.92
CA PRO A 70 -4.23 10.36 -0.15
C PRO A 70 -5.03 11.35 -1.02
N TYR A 71 -4.76 11.38 -2.33
CA TYR A 71 -5.30 12.37 -3.27
C TYR A 71 -6.05 11.70 -4.42
N GLN A 72 -6.82 12.51 -5.15
CA GLN A 72 -7.29 12.18 -6.50
C GLN A 72 -6.58 13.08 -7.52
N LEU A 73 -6.37 12.55 -8.71
CA LEU A 73 -5.82 13.27 -9.86
C LEU A 73 -6.95 13.70 -10.77
N ASP A 74 -7.00 14.98 -11.10
CA ASP A 74 -7.76 15.46 -12.24
C ASP A 74 -6.80 15.61 -13.42
N SER A 75 -7.09 14.91 -14.52
CA SER A 75 -6.30 14.96 -15.76
C SER A 75 -7.00 15.77 -16.86
N ALA A 76 -8.07 16.50 -16.52
CA ALA A 76 -8.95 17.18 -17.49
C ALA A 76 -8.27 18.24 -18.37
N SER A 77 -7.01 18.63 -18.12
CA SER A 77 -6.31 19.56 -19.01
C SER A 77 -4.81 19.26 -19.13
N SER A 78 -4.36 19.31 -20.38
CA SER A 78 -3.02 19.03 -20.86
C SER A 78 -1.90 19.67 -20.01
N TYR A 79 -0.94 18.84 -19.60
CA TYR A 79 0.37 19.13 -18.98
C TYR A 79 0.44 19.43 -17.49
N VAL A 80 -0.65 19.82 -16.83
CA VAL A 80 -0.66 20.10 -15.38
C VAL A 80 -1.58 19.13 -14.66
N VAL A 81 -1.00 18.30 -13.80
CA VAL A 81 -1.78 17.39 -12.95
C VAL A 81 -2.13 18.11 -11.66
N THR A 82 -3.43 18.24 -11.40
CA THR A 82 -3.94 18.87 -10.16
C THR A 82 -4.30 17.79 -9.14
N PHE A 83 -3.79 17.95 -7.93
CA PHE A 83 -4.13 17.11 -6.78
C PHE A 83 -5.28 17.74 -6.01
N TYR A 84 -6.33 16.97 -5.77
CA TYR A 84 -7.40 17.42 -4.88
C TYR A 84 -7.67 16.38 -3.80
N LEU A 85 -8.10 16.90 -2.65
CA LEU A 85 -8.58 16.07 -1.55
C LEU A 85 -9.94 15.48 -1.96
N PRO A 86 -10.19 14.19 -1.70
CA PRO A 86 -11.51 13.62 -1.91
C PRO A 86 -12.57 14.43 -1.16
N ALA A 87 -13.73 14.60 -1.78
CA ALA A 87 -14.87 15.20 -1.10
C ALA A 87 -15.36 14.28 0.04
N GLU A 88 -16.10 14.85 1.00
CA GLU A 88 -16.93 14.01 1.87
C GLU A 88 -18.02 13.32 1.04
N PRO A 89 -18.39 12.06 1.33
CA PRO A 89 -18.01 11.20 2.47
C PRO A 89 -16.73 10.36 2.25
N GLU A 90 -16.11 10.45 1.07
CA GLU A 90 -14.97 9.60 0.69
C GLU A 90 -13.74 9.88 1.56
N ARG A 91 -13.52 11.15 1.92
CA ARG A 91 -12.43 11.55 2.82
C ARG A 91 -12.53 10.85 4.17
N SER A 92 -13.70 10.86 4.81
CA SER A 92 -13.93 10.17 6.08
C SER A 92 -13.68 8.66 5.96
N ALA A 93 -14.18 8.03 4.90
CA ALA A 93 -13.95 6.60 4.66
C ALA A 93 -12.45 6.26 4.48
N ARG A 94 -11.67 7.13 3.84
CA ARG A 94 -10.21 6.96 3.73
C ARG A 94 -9.53 7.12 5.09
N ALA A 95 -9.95 8.05 5.93
CA ALA A 95 -9.42 8.22 7.29
C ALA A 95 -9.70 7.00 8.19
N GLU A 96 -10.93 6.48 8.16
CA GLU A 96 -11.30 5.25 8.86
C GLU A 96 -10.47 4.06 8.39
N ARG A 97 -10.22 3.97 7.08
CA ARG A 97 -9.35 2.93 6.52
C ARG A 97 -7.93 3.03 7.08
N ILE A 98 -7.35 4.23 7.20
CA ILE A 98 -6.03 4.40 7.84
C ILE A 98 -6.06 3.84 9.28
N ALA A 99 -7.08 4.22 10.06
CA ALA A 99 -7.22 3.75 11.44
C ALA A 99 -7.37 2.22 11.54
N PHE A 100 -8.14 1.60 10.64
CA PHE A 100 -8.31 0.14 10.57
C PHE A 100 -6.97 -0.57 10.30
N TRP A 101 -6.22 -0.11 9.29
CA TRP A 101 -4.94 -0.73 8.93
C TRP A 101 -3.88 -0.53 10.02
N ALA A 102 -3.87 0.62 10.68
CA ALA A 102 -2.98 0.92 11.79
C ALA A 102 -3.38 0.27 13.12
N SER A 103 -4.48 -0.49 13.17
CA SER A 103 -4.90 -1.19 14.40
C SER A 103 -3.92 -2.29 14.80
N GLU A 104 -3.83 -2.57 16.10
CA GLU A 104 -2.90 -3.58 16.66
C GLU A 104 -3.04 -4.97 16.02
N SER A 105 -4.25 -5.32 15.56
CA SER A 105 -4.54 -6.62 14.95
C SER A 105 -4.15 -6.75 13.48
N ILE A 106 -3.86 -5.62 12.81
CA ILE A 106 -3.58 -5.56 11.36
C ILE A 106 -2.18 -5.04 11.09
N ALA A 107 -1.74 -3.98 11.78
CA ALA A 107 -0.46 -3.32 11.51
C ALA A 107 0.76 -4.28 11.51
N PRO A 108 0.86 -5.29 12.42
CA PRO A 108 1.95 -6.27 12.38
C PRO A 108 1.95 -7.23 11.17
N LEU A 109 0.85 -7.27 10.41
CA LEU A 109 0.72 -8.12 9.23
C LEU A 109 1.20 -7.40 7.95
N VAL A 110 1.25 -6.07 7.97
CA VAL A 110 1.65 -5.26 6.81
C VAL A 110 3.14 -5.39 6.55
N ARG A 111 3.49 -5.75 5.30
CA ARG A 111 4.86 -5.95 4.82
C ARG A 111 5.24 -5.00 3.71
N SER A 112 4.27 -4.57 2.91
CA SER A 112 4.48 -3.61 1.84
C SER A 112 3.47 -2.48 1.94
N ILE A 113 3.94 -1.27 1.66
CA ILE A 113 3.10 -0.08 1.58
C ILE A 113 3.34 0.57 0.23
N THR A 114 2.28 0.87 -0.49
CA THR A 114 2.33 1.74 -1.67
C THR A 114 1.45 2.95 -1.42
N VAL A 115 2.07 4.12 -1.39
CA VAL A 115 1.37 5.40 -1.33
C VAL A 115 1.47 6.05 -2.71
N ARG A 116 0.32 6.26 -3.34
CA ARG A 116 0.25 6.90 -4.66
C ARG A 116 -1.07 7.66 -4.81
N PRO A 117 -1.11 8.78 -5.52
CA PRO A 117 -2.38 9.42 -5.82
C PRO A 117 -3.33 8.46 -6.57
N GLY A 118 -4.62 8.59 -6.31
CA GLY A 118 -5.64 7.84 -7.04
C GLY A 118 -5.89 8.50 -8.39
N SER A 119 -5.76 7.75 -9.48
CA SER A 119 -6.24 8.20 -10.78
C SER A 119 -7.65 7.67 -11.00
N ARG A 120 -8.58 8.52 -11.45
CA ARG A 120 -9.89 8.06 -11.89
C ARG A 120 -9.81 7.35 -13.24
N ASP A 121 -8.92 7.79 -14.14
CA ASP A 121 -9.06 7.42 -15.56
C ASP A 121 -7.78 7.02 -16.31
N GLU A 122 -6.54 7.35 -15.92
CA GLU A 122 -5.33 6.93 -16.69
C GLU A 122 -3.99 7.17 -15.93
N PRO A 123 -2.86 6.53 -16.29
CA PRO A 123 -1.54 6.89 -15.77
C PRO A 123 -1.17 8.30 -16.21
N CYS A 124 -1.11 9.23 -15.26
CA CYS A 124 -0.87 10.65 -15.53
C CYS A 124 0.63 10.90 -15.72
N TRP A 125 1.00 11.39 -16.89
CA TRP A 125 2.34 11.91 -17.17
C TRP A 125 2.22 13.44 -17.27
N GLY A 126 2.79 14.17 -16.31
CA GLY A 126 2.67 15.63 -16.31
C GLY A 126 3.55 16.32 -15.27
N VAL A 127 3.59 17.65 -15.33
CA VAL A 127 4.21 18.49 -14.30
C VAL A 127 3.22 18.59 -13.13
N TRP A 128 3.76 18.42 -11.93
CA TRP A 128 3.01 18.22 -10.70
C TRP A 128 2.74 19.57 -10.07
N ALA A 129 1.59 20.17 -10.36
CA ALA A 129 1.16 21.34 -9.62
C ALA A 129 0.46 20.85 -8.36
N TYR A 130 1.17 20.93 -7.24
CA TYR A 130 0.54 20.86 -5.93
C TYR A 130 -0.30 22.13 -5.81
N ASP A 131 -1.54 22.05 -6.26
CA ASP A 131 -2.49 23.12 -5.98
C ASP A 131 -2.52 23.26 -4.46
N THR A 132 -2.12 24.45 -4.01
CA THR A 132 -1.89 24.85 -2.61
C THR A 132 -3.19 24.94 -1.83
N ALA A 133 -4.16 24.06 -2.12
CA ALA A 133 -5.41 23.97 -1.43
C ALA A 133 -5.11 23.59 0.04
N ILE A 134 -5.42 24.54 0.92
CA ILE A 134 -5.24 24.44 2.36
C ILE A 134 -5.90 23.14 2.84
N GLY A 135 -5.12 22.29 3.52
CA GLY A 135 -5.63 21.04 4.11
C GLY A 135 -5.58 19.80 3.21
N VAL A 136 -5.11 19.91 1.95
CA VAL A 136 -4.89 18.72 1.09
C VAL A 136 -3.98 17.71 1.79
N HIS A 137 -3.00 18.17 2.57
CA HIS A 137 -2.09 17.33 3.33
C HIS A 137 -2.71 16.45 4.42
N GLY A 138 -3.95 16.70 4.87
CA GLY A 138 -4.52 16.09 6.08
C GLY A 138 -4.53 14.55 6.06
N LEU A 139 -4.95 13.91 4.96
CA LEU A 139 -4.97 12.45 4.85
C LEU A 139 -3.56 11.84 4.75
N ARG A 140 -2.62 12.56 4.14
CA ARG A 140 -1.22 12.12 4.03
C ARG A 140 -0.54 12.20 5.39
N ASP A 141 -0.69 13.31 6.09
CA ASP A 141 -0.07 13.52 7.40
C ASP A 141 -0.65 12.54 8.42
N LEU A 142 -1.98 12.34 8.41
CA LEU A 142 -2.63 11.31 9.21
C LEU A 142 -2.09 9.91 8.90
N PHE A 143 -1.87 9.59 7.62
CA PHE A 143 -1.29 8.30 7.24
C PHE A 143 0.12 8.11 7.81
N PHE A 144 1.02 9.09 7.66
CA PHE A 144 2.39 8.97 8.14
C PHE A 144 2.46 8.99 9.67
N GLU A 145 1.64 9.79 10.36
CA GLU A 145 1.51 9.73 11.82
C GLU A 145 1.19 8.31 12.31
N ARG A 146 0.27 7.63 11.61
CA ARG A 146 -0.12 6.25 11.92
C ARG A 146 0.83 5.20 11.37
N ALA A 147 1.74 5.58 10.46
CA ALA A 147 2.63 4.65 9.82
C ALA A 147 3.65 4.01 10.79
N ALA A 148 3.94 4.68 11.91
CA ALA A 148 4.75 4.14 12.99
C ALA A 148 4.21 2.82 13.58
N ALA A 149 2.90 2.54 13.46
CA ALA A 149 2.32 1.27 13.90
C ALA A 149 2.80 0.05 13.08
N PHE A 150 3.29 0.27 11.86
CA PHE A 150 3.69 -0.79 10.93
C PHE A 150 5.14 -1.24 11.16
N GLY A 151 5.45 -1.84 12.31
CA GLY A 151 6.82 -2.24 12.70
C GLY A 151 7.41 -3.43 11.94
N ARG A 152 6.86 -3.79 10.78
CA ARG A 152 7.16 -5.04 10.06
C ARG A 152 7.25 -4.86 8.54
N ILE A 153 7.27 -3.60 8.09
CA ILE A 153 7.41 -3.20 6.69
C ILE A 153 8.79 -3.64 6.18
N LYS A 154 8.79 -4.23 4.98
CA LYS A 154 9.97 -4.54 4.19
C LYS A 154 10.18 -3.54 3.06
N HIS A 155 9.08 -3.04 2.48
CA HIS A 155 9.11 -2.16 1.31
C HIS A 155 8.06 -1.05 1.45
N MET A 156 8.47 0.18 1.13
CA MET A 156 7.57 1.31 1.02
C MET A 156 7.82 2.05 -0.29
N ASP A 157 6.80 2.08 -1.15
CA ASP A 157 6.82 2.79 -2.41
C ASP A 157 5.97 4.05 -2.28
N VAL A 158 6.60 5.24 -2.31
CA VAL A 158 5.88 6.50 -2.26
C VAL A 158 6.10 7.22 -3.57
N TRP A 159 5.05 7.28 -4.37
CA TRP A 159 5.08 7.98 -5.63
C TRP A 159 4.50 9.34 -5.39
N ALA A 160 4.95 10.34 -6.17
CA ALA A 160 3.99 11.32 -6.62
C ALA A 160 3.43 12.20 -5.47
N ILE A 161 4.19 12.33 -4.38
CA ILE A 161 3.77 12.89 -3.09
C ILE A 161 4.88 13.79 -2.55
N THR A 162 4.53 15.04 -2.21
CA THR A 162 5.36 15.89 -1.36
C THR A 162 5.22 15.47 0.09
N PHE A 163 6.27 15.63 0.89
CA PHE A 163 6.22 15.36 2.33
C PHE A 163 6.24 16.68 3.11
N THR A 164 5.44 16.78 4.17
CA THR A 164 5.67 17.80 5.22
C THR A 164 6.87 17.43 6.07
N SER A 165 7.44 18.40 6.77
CA SER A 165 8.49 18.16 7.77
C SER A 165 8.10 17.09 8.79
N ASN A 166 6.82 17.03 9.20
CA ASN A 166 6.31 16.02 10.13
C ASN A 166 6.25 14.60 9.51
N ALA A 167 5.85 14.50 8.24
CA ALA A 167 5.87 13.22 7.53
C ALA A 167 7.30 12.72 7.33
N LEU A 168 8.24 13.62 7.05
CA LEU A 168 9.67 13.32 6.89
C LEU A 168 10.28 12.82 8.20
N SER A 169 10.08 13.52 9.31
CA SER A 169 10.62 13.09 10.62
C SER A 169 10.09 11.72 11.04
N THR A 170 8.83 11.43 10.74
CA THR A 170 8.23 10.12 11.03
C THR A 170 8.85 9.03 10.16
N LEU A 171 9.07 9.30 8.87
CA LEU A 171 9.75 8.36 7.96
C LEU A 171 11.19 8.08 8.38
N GLU A 172 11.93 9.09 8.83
CA GLU A 172 13.28 8.92 9.37
C GLU A 172 13.28 8.00 10.58
N ALA A 173 12.38 8.23 11.54
CA ALA A 173 12.24 7.37 12.72
C ALA A 173 11.85 5.93 12.34
N MET A 174 10.99 5.76 11.35
CA MET A 174 10.63 4.44 10.82
C MET A 174 11.83 3.76 10.15
N ALA A 175 12.66 4.49 9.40
CA ALA A 175 13.82 3.93 8.71
C ALA A 175 14.94 3.51 9.68
N GLN A 176 15.04 4.17 10.83
CA GLN A 176 15.97 3.77 11.91
C GLN A 176 15.51 2.49 12.63
N THR A 177 14.20 2.29 12.74
CA THR A 177 13.60 1.14 13.45
C THR A 177 13.34 -0.06 12.54
N ASN A 178 13.17 0.18 11.24
CA ASN A 178 12.84 -0.84 10.25
C ASN A 178 13.83 -0.75 9.09
N HIS A 179 14.48 -1.86 8.77
CA HIS A 179 15.29 -1.98 7.55
C HIS A 179 14.38 -2.12 6.31
N PHE A 180 13.71 -1.04 5.90
CA PHE A 180 12.90 -1.02 4.68
C PHE A 180 13.50 -0.11 3.61
N SER A 181 13.17 -0.40 2.35
CA SER A 181 13.54 0.44 1.21
C SER A 181 12.43 1.44 0.91
N LEU A 182 12.79 2.72 0.78
CA LEU A 182 11.91 3.79 0.31
C LEU A 182 12.16 4.03 -1.18
N HIS A 183 11.13 3.97 -2.01
CA HIS A 183 11.23 4.30 -3.43
C HIS A 183 10.41 5.55 -3.72
N THR A 184 11.03 6.56 -4.34
CA THR A 184 10.35 7.78 -4.79
C THR A 184 10.52 7.97 -6.29
N ASP A 185 9.42 8.23 -7.00
CA ASP A 185 9.37 8.52 -8.45
C ASP A 185 10.28 7.63 -9.32
N GLY A 186 10.18 6.31 -9.11
CA GLY A 186 10.91 5.32 -9.91
C GLY A 186 12.41 5.26 -9.67
N LYS A 187 12.95 5.99 -8.68
CA LYS A 187 14.34 5.87 -8.21
C LYS A 187 14.34 5.34 -6.77
N SER A 188 15.12 4.30 -6.50
CA SER A 188 15.41 3.89 -5.13
C SER A 188 16.25 4.98 -4.48
N VAL A 189 15.68 5.69 -3.52
CA VAL A 189 16.44 6.63 -2.72
C VAL A 189 16.72 5.93 -1.40
N PRO A 190 17.98 5.81 -0.96
CA PRO A 190 18.24 5.33 0.39
C PRO A 190 17.40 6.15 1.37
N ALA A 191 16.80 5.55 2.39
CA ALA A 191 15.90 6.26 3.32
C ALA A 191 16.55 7.47 4.04
N TRP A 192 17.87 7.64 3.90
CA TRP A 192 18.71 8.73 4.42
C TRP A 192 19.15 9.76 3.35
N PHE A 193 18.70 9.63 2.10
CA PHE A 193 19.05 10.54 1.00
C PHE A 193 17.81 11.33 0.56
N ASN A 194 17.98 12.62 0.28
CA ASN A 194 16.96 13.62 -0.10
C ASN A 194 16.13 14.23 1.03
N LEU A 195 16.84 14.80 2.00
CA LEU A 195 16.35 15.92 2.81
C LEU A 195 17.22 17.14 2.53
N SER A 196 16.93 17.84 1.44
CA SER A 196 17.46 19.17 1.13
C SER A 196 16.47 19.93 0.26
#